data_AF-A0A9D7XQN1-F1
#
_entry.id   AF-A0A9D7XQN1-F1
#
_cell.length_a   1.000
_cell.length_b   1.000
_cell.length_c   1.000
_cell.angle_alpha   90.00
_cell.angle_beta   90.00
_cell.angle_gamma   90.00
#
_symmetry.space_group_name_H-M   'P 1'
#
loop_
_entity.id
_entity.type
_entity.pdbx_description
1 polymer ?
#
loop_
_entity_poly.entity_id
_entity_poly.type
_entity_poly.pdbx_seq_one_letter_code
_entity_poly.pdbx_strand_id
1 'polypeptide(L)' 'MRTVGRRKERPIVFSASADLLVEGARFNDEIHRLPTGDQTFIRKGIYRFRSDEASGREELASIAAGMAAIAKQRS' A
#
# COMPACT_ATOMS: atom_id res chain seq x y z
N MET A 1 15.89 15.68 -7.83
CA MET A 1 14.74 14.86 -7.37
C MET A 1 13.67 14.91 -8.45
N ARG A 2 13.36 13.78 -9.13
CA ARG A 2 12.34 13.74 -10.20
C ARG A 2 11.03 13.28 -9.56
N THR A 3 10.04 14.16 -9.47
CA THR A 3 8.69 13.79 -9.03
C THR A 3 8.06 12.91 -10.10
N VAL A 4 7.89 11.62 -9.82
CA VAL A 4 7.18 10.69 -10.69
C VAL A 4 5.73 10.63 -10.22
N GLY A 5 4.82 11.20 -11.01
CA GLY A 5 3.40 11.30 -10.69
C GLY A 5 3.05 12.44 -9.73
N ARG A 6 1.85 13.01 -9.88
CA ARG A 6 1.27 13.96 -8.93
C ARG A 6 -0.06 13.41 -8.44
N ARG A 7 -0.24 13.32 -7.12
CA ARG A 7 -1.53 12.98 -6.53
C ARG A 7 -2.51 14.12 -6.84
N LYS A 8 -3.65 13.80 -7.46
CA LYS A 8 -4.78 14.73 -7.49
C LYS A 8 -5.44 14.74 -6.12
N GLU A 9 -5.16 15.77 -5.34
CA GLU A 9 -5.93 16.02 -4.11
C GLU A 9 -7.37 16.40 -4.49
N ARG A 10 -8.33 15.81 -3.78
CA ARG A 10 -9.75 16.09 -3.97
C ARG A 10 -10.26 16.88 -2.76
N PRO A 11 -11.11 17.90 -2.96
CA PRO A 11 -11.67 18.67 -1.85
C PRO A 11 -12.56 17.78 -0.97
N ILE A 12 -12.56 18.07 0.34
CA ILE A 12 -13.48 17.44 1.28
C ILE A 12 -14.88 18.00 0.99
N VAL A 13 -15.82 17.13 0.67
CA VAL A 13 -17.20 17.48 0.33
C VAL A 13 -18.17 16.82 1.30
N PHE A 14 -19.33 17.45 1.52
CA PHE A 14 -20.37 16.93 2.41
C PHE A 14 -21.01 15.65 1.86
N SER A 15 -21.26 15.59 0.55
CA SER A 15 -21.89 14.46 -0.13
C SER A 15 -20.86 13.58 -0.85
N ALA A 16 -21.00 12.25 -0.72
CA ALA A 16 -20.23 11.31 -1.51
C ALA A 16 -20.56 11.43 -3.01
N SER A 17 -19.58 11.12 -3.86
CA SER A 17 -19.75 11.09 -5.33
C SER A 17 -19.55 9.67 -5.85
N ALA A 18 -20.53 9.18 -6.62
CA ALA A 18 -20.46 7.89 -7.28
C ALA A 18 -19.34 7.83 -8.33
N ASP A 19 -19.15 8.90 -9.11
CA ASP A 19 -18.10 8.97 -10.13
C ASP A 19 -16.71 8.84 -9.49
N LEU A 20 -16.50 9.51 -8.36
CA LEU A 20 -15.26 9.46 -7.61
C LEU A 20 -14.98 8.07 -7.02
N LEU A 21 -16.04 7.35 -6.62
CA LEU A 21 -15.94 5.95 -6.17
C LEU A 21 -15.56 5.03 -7.33
N VAL A 22 -16.20 5.17 -8.48
CA VAL A 22 -15.90 4.38 -9.68
C VAL A 22 -14.45 4.60 -10.14
N GLU A 23 -13.97 5.84 -10.16
CA GLU A 23 -12.58 6.15 -10.48
C GLU A 23 -11.62 5.48 -9.49
N GLY A 24 -11.91 5.56 -8.19
CA GLY A 24 -11.11 4.93 -7.16
C GLY A 24 -11.08 3.40 -7.27
N ALA A 25 -12.21 2.78 -7.58
CA ALA A 25 -12.31 1.34 -7.78
C ALA A 25 -11.47 0.88 -8.99
N ARG A 26 -11.58 1.57 -10.13
CA ARG A 26 -10.78 1.25 -11.34
C ARG A 26 -9.29 1.39 -11.09
N PHE A 27 -8.87 2.47 -10.41
CA PHE A 27 -7.48 2.66 -10.03
C PHE A 27 -7.00 1.51 -9.13
N ASN A 28 -7.78 1.13 -8.12
CA ASN A 28 -7.45 0.02 -7.25
C ASN A 28 -7.28 -1.29 -8.03
N ASP A 29 -8.18 -1.60 -8.96
CA ASP A 29 -8.08 -2.79 -9.82
C ASP A 29 -6.82 -2.76 -10.70
N GLU A 30 -6.46 -1.61 -11.26
CA GLU A 30 -5.23 -1.46 -12.06
C GLU A 30 -3.95 -1.69 -11.22
N ILE A 31 -3.94 -1.22 -9.97
CA ILE A 31 -2.81 -1.46 -9.06
C ILE A 31 -2.66 -2.95 -8.75
N HIS A 32 -3.77 -3.67 -8.52
CA HIS A 32 -3.72 -5.11 -8.28
C HIS A 32 -3.23 -5.90 -9.50
N ARG A 33 -3.39 -5.37 -10.73
CA ARG A 33 -2.86 -5.99 -11.95
C ARG A 33 -1.35 -5.84 -12.14
N LEU A 34 -0.67 -5.00 -11.36
CA LEU A 34 0.78 -4.88 -11.43
C LEU A 34 1.46 -6.21 -11.03
N PRO A 35 2.67 -6.52 -11.50
CA PRO A 35 3.36 -7.77 -11.14
C PRO A 35 3.51 -8.02 -9.62
N THR A 36 3.47 -6.95 -8.82
CA THR A 36 3.51 -6.99 -7.36
C THR A 36 2.21 -6.51 -6.72
N GLY A 37 1.12 -6.35 -7.48
CA GLY A 37 -0.15 -5.80 -7.02
C GLY A 37 -0.83 -6.66 -5.95
N ASP A 38 -0.61 -7.98 -6.02
CA ASP A 38 -1.10 -8.95 -5.02
C ASP A 38 -0.08 -9.23 -3.90
N GLN A 39 1.11 -8.62 -3.95
CA GLN A 39 2.13 -8.81 -2.93
C GLN A 39 1.98 -7.76 -1.83
N THR A 40 1.78 -8.22 -0.60
CA THR A 40 1.94 -7.40 0.60
C THR A 40 2.90 -8.06 1.56
N PHE A 41 3.79 -7.27 2.15
CA PHE A 41 4.71 -7.73 3.19
C PHE A 41 4.09 -7.62 4.58
N ILE A 42 3.16 -6.68 4.75
CA ILE A 42 2.34 -6.55 5.96
C ILE A 42 1.04 -7.29 5.69
N ARG A 43 0.83 -8.41 6.38
CA ARG A 43 -0.38 -9.21 6.17
C ARG A 43 -1.60 -8.47 6.72
N LYS A 44 -2.74 -8.68 6.07
CA LYS A 44 -4.02 -8.20 6.61
C LYS A 44 -4.27 -8.85 7.97
N GLY A 45 -4.50 -8.05 9.00
CA GLY A 45 -4.70 -8.52 10.36
C GLY A 45 -4.91 -7.37 11.34
N ILE A 46 -5.21 -7.73 12.60
CA ILE A 46 -5.28 -6.75 13.69
C ILE A 46 -3.93 -6.75 14.40
N TYR A 47 -3.28 -5.59 14.39
CA TYR A 47 -2.03 -5.36 15.09
C TYR A 47 -2.29 -4.48 16.31
N ARG A 48 -1.67 -4.81 17.44
CA ARG A 48 -1.76 -4.03 18.69
C ARG A 48 -0.35 -3.79 19.19
N PHE A 49 0.10 -2.54 19.10
CA PHE A 49 1.41 -2.13 19.58
C PHE A 49 1.27 -1.20 20.78
N ARG A 50 2.25 -1.25 21.69
CA ARG A 50 2.29 -0.37 22.88
C ARG A 50 2.92 1.00 22.57
N SER A 51 3.59 1.15 21.43
CA SER A 51 4.23 2.39 20.99
C SER A 51 4.37 2.41 19.46
N ASP A 52 4.52 3.61 18.91
CA ASP A 52 4.77 3.82 17.48
C ASP A 52 6.09 3.20 17.03
N GLU A 53 7.14 3.27 17.86
CA GLU A 53 8.42 2.62 17.61
C GLU A 53 8.27 1.09 17.46
N ALA A 54 7.41 0.47 18.26
CA ALA A 54 7.15 -0.97 18.14
C ALA A 54 6.43 -1.29 16.82
N SER A 55 5.49 -0.44 16.39
CA SER A 55 4.84 -0.57 15.09
C SER A 55 5.83 -0.43 13.94
N GLY A 56 6.69 0.60 13.97
CA GLY A 56 7.68 0.86 12.93
C GLY A 56 8.71 -0.26 12.79
N ARG A 57 9.13 -0.88 13.91
CA ARG A 57 10.02 -2.06 13.88
C ARG A 57 9.37 -3.27 13.20
N GLU A 58 8.09 -3.54 13.49
CA GLU A 58 7.36 -4.64 12.88
C GLU A 58 7.14 -4.42 11.37
N GLU A 59 6.83 -3.19 10.98
CA GLU A 59 6.71 -2.78 9.58
C GLU A 59 8.03 -3.03 8.82
N LEU A 60 9.16 -2.52 9.35
CA LEU A 60 10.47 -2.71 8.73
C LEU A 60 10.88 -4.18 8.66
N ALA A 61 10.62 -4.96 9.72
CA ALA A 61 10.91 -6.39 9.74
C ALA A 61 10.10 -7.15 8.68
N SER A 62 8.81 -6.82 8.55
CA SER A 62 7.93 -7.42 7.54
C SER A 62 8.43 -7.12 6.12
N ILE A 63 8.79 -5.87 5.84
CA ILE A 63 9.34 -5.46 4.54
C ILE A 63 10.66 -6.18 4.26
N ALA A 64 11.59 -6.21 5.22
CA ALA A 64 12.88 -6.86 5.06
C ALA A 64 12.75 -8.36 4.76
N ALA A 65 11.86 -9.06 5.47
CA ALA A 65 11.57 -10.48 5.22
C ALA A 65 11.01 -10.71 3.81
N GLY A 66 10.11 -9.84 3.35
CA GLY A 66 9.57 -9.87 1.99
C GLY A 66 10.64 -9.68 0.91
N MET A 67 11.52 -8.69 1.09
CA MET A 67 12.63 -8.44 0.17
C MET A 67 13.60 -9.64 0.12
N ALA A 68 13.92 -10.23 1.26
CA ALA A 68 14.79 -11.41 1.33
C ALA A 68 14.18 -12.62 0.59
N ALA A 69 12.87 -12.84 0.72
CA ALA A 69 12.17 -13.90 -0.01
C ALA A 69 12.23 -13.70 -1.53
N ILE A 70 12.01 -12.46 -2.00
CA ILE A 70 12.12 -12.12 -3.43
C ILE A 70 13.56 -12.31 -3.93
N ALA A 71 14.56 -11.89 -3.16
CA ALA A 71 15.97 -12.07 -3.53
C ALA A 71 16.31 -13.55 -3.71
N LYS A 72 15.84 -14.41 -2.81
CA LYS A 72 16.03 -15.86 -2.88
C LYS A 72 15.33 -16.50 -4.09
N GLN A 73 14.18 -15.99 -4.52
CA GLN A 73 13.50 -16.50 -5.73
C GLN A 73 14.24 -16.15 -7.03
N ARG A 74 15.14 -15.16 -6.98
CA ARG A 74 15.90 -14.67 -8.15
C ARG A 74 17.31 -15.27 -8.26
N SER A 75 17.75 -16.03 -7.25
CA SER A 75 19.03 -16.74 -7.20
C SER A 75 18.87 -18.19 -7.64
#